data_AF-A0A9E2H528-F1
#
_entry.id   AF-A0A9E2H528-F1
#
_cell.length_a   1.000
_cell.length_b   1.000
_cell.length_c   1.000
_cell.angle_alpha   90.00
_cell.angle_beta   90.00
_cell.angle_gamma   90.00
#
_symmetry.space_group_name_H-M   'P 1'
#
loop_
_entity.id
_entity.type
_entity.pdbx_description
1 polymer ?
#
loop_
_entity_poly.entity_id
_entity_poly.type
_entity_poly.pdbx_seq_one_letter_code
_entity_poly.pdbx_strand_id
1 'polypeptide(L)'
;MKIILITIIILSSLLFYSCGSEKKSDADEHGTHSEQTAKEYYTCPMHPSVVSDRPGACPVCHMDLVKKLAQLEASETEISHLEAVSLSPTQRIIANVSTSTVERRDISKGVDAVGVVDVAEPLQAQVTARSRGRIEKLHVNFTGEIVKKGQQLFELYSPDLVSAQQELILASNTIKNMKSADAIQRNLLNATRSRLRIHFGLTESQISEIEQSQNIKSSIAYHSPISGTVLSKSIQEG
;
A
#
# COMPACT_ATOMS: atom_id res chain seq x y z
N MET A 1 26.15 -27.66 7.34
CA MET A 1 27.24 -27.12 8.20
C MET A 1 26.77 -26.16 9.29
N LYS A 2 26.19 -24.98 9.02
CA LYS A 2 25.96 -23.95 10.07
C LYS A 2 25.19 -24.40 11.34
N ILE A 3 24.20 -25.30 11.23
CA ILE A 3 23.44 -25.84 12.39
C ILE A 3 24.35 -26.66 13.33
N ILE A 4 25.33 -27.38 12.74
CA ILE A 4 26.56 -27.94 13.32
C ILE A 4 27.12 -27.26 14.58
N LEU A 5 27.37 -25.96 14.38
CA LEU A 5 28.23 -25.15 15.21
C LEU A 5 27.49 -24.64 16.46
N ILE A 6 26.17 -24.49 16.37
CA ILE A 6 25.34 -23.85 17.40
C ILE A 6 25.07 -24.83 18.55
N THR A 7 24.85 -26.11 18.26
CA THR A 7 24.60 -27.13 19.29
C THR A 7 25.82 -27.39 20.17
N ILE A 8 27.04 -27.29 19.62
CA ILE A 8 28.30 -27.45 20.36
C ILE A 8 28.51 -26.30 21.37
N ILE A 9 28.15 -25.07 21.01
CA ILE A 9 28.27 -23.89 21.89
C ILE A 9 27.33 -24.02 23.10
N ILE A 10 26.08 -24.44 22.88
CA ILE A 10 25.09 -24.62 23.96
C ILE A 10 25.53 -25.72 24.94
N LEU A 11 26.06 -26.85 24.44
CA LEU A 11 26.47 -27.97 25.27
C LEU A 11 27.69 -27.68 26.17
N SER A 12 28.54 -26.71 25.81
CA SER A 12 29.69 -26.31 26.63
C SER A 12 29.33 -25.47 27.87
N SER A 13 28.15 -24.83 27.87
CA SER A 13 27.74 -23.89 28.93
C SER A 13 27.27 -24.55 30.24
N LEU A 14 27.02 -25.86 30.25
CA LEU A 14 26.49 -26.60 31.41
C LEU A 14 27.56 -27.18 32.36
N LEU A 15 28.85 -27.00 32.09
CA LEU A 15 29.94 -27.65 32.84
C LEU A 15 30.67 -26.78 33.88
N PHE A 16 30.25 -25.53 34.08
CA PHE A 16 30.79 -24.64 35.11
C PHE A 16 29.67 -23.98 35.94
N TYR A 17 29.27 -24.64 37.04
CA TYR A 17 29.37 -24.08 38.40
C TYR A 17 29.06 -25.18 39.43
N SER A 18 30.01 -25.45 40.33
CA SER A 18 29.90 -26.46 41.40
C SER A 18 30.80 -26.09 42.57
N CYS A 19 30.40 -26.50 43.79
CA CYS A 19 30.94 -26.12 45.11
C CYS A 19 30.86 -24.60 45.45
N GLY A 20 30.59 -24.18 46.70
CA GLY A 20 30.14 -24.91 47.90
C GLY A 20 31.06 -24.77 49.13
N SER A 21 30.47 -24.53 50.31
CA SER A 21 31.11 -24.70 51.63
C SER A 21 30.07 -24.69 52.76
N GLU A 22 30.22 -25.58 53.75
CA GLU A 22 29.32 -25.71 54.92
C GLU A 22 29.69 -24.76 56.08
N LYS A 23 28.76 -24.60 57.05
CA LYS A 23 29.13 -24.60 58.48
C LYS A 23 27.99 -24.95 59.44
N LYS A 24 28.35 -25.79 60.42
CA LYS A 24 27.73 -26.06 61.73
C LYS A 24 27.97 -24.86 62.69
N SER A 25 27.31 -24.65 63.84
CA SER A 25 26.22 -25.30 64.61
C SER A 25 25.84 -24.31 65.77
N ASP A 26 25.08 -24.55 66.86
CA ASP A 26 24.49 -25.73 67.56
C ASP A 26 23.05 -25.42 68.03
N ALA A 27 22.67 -25.72 69.28
CA ALA A 27 21.36 -25.49 69.91
C ALA A 27 21.52 -24.92 71.35
N ASP A 28 20.52 -24.19 71.87
CA ASP A 28 19.79 -24.54 73.12
C ASP A 28 18.91 -23.41 73.72
N GLU A 29 17.86 -23.86 74.41
CA GLU A 29 16.97 -23.31 75.45
C GLU A 29 16.74 -21.81 75.77
N HIS A 30 15.42 -21.50 75.88
CA HIS A 30 14.71 -20.75 76.94
C HIS A 30 14.78 -19.22 77.13
N GLY A 31 13.58 -18.63 77.30
CA GLY A 31 13.30 -17.35 77.96
C GLY A 31 12.99 -16.19 76.99
N THR A 32 11.98 -15.33 77.20
CA THR A 32 10.86 -15.33 78.17
C THR A 32 9.71 -14.50 77.58
N HIS A 33 8.48 -14.65 78.08
CA HIS A 33 7.32 -13.90 77.56
C HIS A 33 7.48 -12.37 77.72
N SER A 34 7.13 -11.62 76.66
CA SER A 34 6.69 -10.23 76.76
C SER A 34 5.22 -10.17 76.37
N GLU A 35 4.38 -9.65 77.25
CA GLU A 35 2.93 -9.86 77.25
C GLU A 35 2.22 -8.81 76.38
N GLN A 36 2.02 -9.11 75.09
CA GLN A 36 1.18 -8.30 74.21
C GLN A 36 -0.30 -8.44 74.59
N THR A 37 -0.73 -7.60 75.53
CA THR A 37 -2.13 -7.49 75.94
C THR A 37 -2.99 -6.99 74.77
N ALA A 38 -3.89 -7.84 74.28
CA ALA A 38 -4.83 -7.48 73.22
C ALA A 38 -5.74 -6.34 73.69
N LYS A 39 -5.59 -5.15 73.08
CA LYS A 39 -6.26 -3.94 73.58
C LYS A 39 -7.77 -4.02 73.32
N GLU A 40 -8.54 -4.02 74.40
CA GLU A 40 -10.00 -4.11 74.33
C GLU A 40 -10.62 -2.73 74.09
N TYR A 41 -11.60 -2.64 73.19
CA TYR A 41 -12.34 -1.40 72.92
C TYR A 41 -13.84 -1.67 72.78
N TYR A 42 -14.66 -0.63 72.93
CA TYR A 42 -16.11 -0.71 72.94
C TYR A 42 -16.68 0.18 71.83
N THR A 43 -17.70 -0.28 71.11
CA THR A 43 -18.31 0.45 69.99
C THR A 43 -19.83 0.26 69.90
N CYS A 44 -20.53 1.22 69.30
CA CYS A 44 -21.99 1.20 69.20
C CYS A 44 -22.46 0.42 67.95
N PRO A 45 -23.38 -0.57 68.07
CA PRO A 45 -23.89 -1.32 66.92
C PRO A 45 -24.56 -0.48 65.82
N MET A 46 -25.15 0.67 66.17
CA MET A 46 -25.78 1.60 65.22
C MET A 46 -24.86 2.75 64.77
N HIS A 47 -23.78 3.01 65.50
CA HIS A 47 -22.86 4.13 65.21
C HIS A 47 -21.40 3.64 65.31
N PRO A 48 -20.87 2.90 64.32
CA PRO A 48 -19.55 2.29 64.38
C PRO A 48 -18.39 3.30 64.55
N SER A 49 -18.60 4.55 64.17
CA SER A 49 -17.64 5.66 64.37
C SER A 49 -17.47 6.07 65.83
N VAL A 50 -18.34 5.60 66.74
CA VAL A 50 -18.20 5.81 68.20
C VAL A 50 -17.38 4.66 68.77
N VAL A 51 -16.19 4.99 69.29
CA VAL A 51 -15.25 4.07 69.92
C VAL A 51 -14.86 4.59 71.30
N SER A 52 -14.74 3.70 72.28
CA SER A 52 -14.41 3.99 73.68
C SER A 52 -13.49 2.91 74.25
N ASP A 53 -12.46 3.29 75.02
CA ASP A 53 -11.63 2.34 75.79
C ASP A 53 -12.37 1.77 77.04
N ARG A 54 -13.65 2.15 77.27
CA ARG A 54 -14.43 1.78 78.48
C ARG A 54 -15.88 1.39 78.14
N PRO A 55 -16.50 0.47 78.90
CA PRO A 55 -17.92 0.19 78.82
C PRO A 55 -18.76 1.40 79.28
N GLY A 56 -19.95 1.55 78.69
CA GLY A 56 -20.91 2.62 79.01
C GLY A 56 -21.94 2.80 77.89
N ALA A 57 -22.86 3.75 78.07
CA ALA A 57 -23.84 4.11 77.05
C ALA A 57 -23.23 4.99 75.95
N CYS A 58 -23.68 4.79 74.71
CA CYS A 58 -23.31 5.61 73.55
C CYS A 58 -23.88 7.04 73.69
N PRO A 59 -23.06 8.11 73.60
CA PRO A 59 -23.54 9.49 73.78
C PRO A 59 -24.52 9.97 72.69
N VAL A 60 -24.66 9.23 71.59
CA VAL A 60 -25.59 9.56 70.49
C VAL A 60 -26.97 8.94 70.73
N CYS A 61 -27.03 7.62 70.94
CA CYS A 61 -28.29 6.86 71.00
C CYS A 61 -28.60 6.22 72.35
N HIS A 62 -27.78 6.47 73.38
CA HIS A 62 -27.94 6.03 74.77
C HIS A 62 -28.06 4.49 74.99
N MET A 63 -27.76 3.69 73.96
CA MET A 63 -27.60 2.24 74.02
C MET A 63 -26.19 1.86 74.48
N ASP A 64 -26.05 0.72 75.17
CA ASP A 64 -24.76 0.21 75.64
C ASP A 64 -23.76 -0.06 74.50
N LEU A 65 -22.49 0.25 74.76
CA LEU A 65 -21.37 -0.01 73.86
C LEU A 65 -20.89 -1.47 73.99
N VAL A 66 -20.74 -2.16 72.86
CA VAL A 66 -20.39 -3.58 72.81
C VAL A 66 -18.87 -3.74 72.67
N LYS A 67 -18.31 -4.62 73.50
CA LYS A 67 -16.88 -4.96 73.53
C LYS A 67 -16.43 -5.65 72.23
N LYS A 68 -15.30 -5.20 71.69
CA LYS A 68 -14.50 -5.83 70.64
C LYS A 68 -13.05 -5.92 71.11
N LEU A 69 -12.33 -6.87 70.55
CA LEU A 69 -10.87 -6.94 70.69
C LEU A 69 -10.25 -6.19 69.50
N ALA A 70 -9.19 -5.42 69.73
CA ALA A 70 -8.28 -5.04 68.66
C ALA A 70 -7.56 -6.31 68.19
N GLN A 71 -8.07 -6.92 67.14
CA GLN A 71 -7.38 -8.02 66.46
C GLN A 71 -6.09 -7.43 65.88
N LEU A 72 -4.96 -7.98 66.34
CA LEU A 72 -3.61 -7.54 65.95
C LEU A 72 -3.51 -7.47 64.42
N GLU A 73 -2.85 -6.43 63.93
CA GLU A 73 -2.81 -6.14 62.49
C GLU A 73 -2.13 -7.28 61.71
N ALA A 74 -2.50 -7.42 60.43
CA ALA A 74 -1.95 -8.47 59.58
C ALA A 74 -0.43 -8.32 59.47
N SER A 75 0.28 -9.46 59.58
CA SER A 75 1.74 -9.51 59.50
C SER A 75 2.26 -8.81 58.24
N GLU A 76 3.29 -7.97 58.40
CA GLU A 76 3.91 -7.16 57.33
C GLU A 76 4.44 -8.00 56.15
N THR A 77 4.49 -9.32 56.30
CA THR A 77 4.82 -10.33 55.27
C THR A 77 3.86 -10.38 54.08
N GLU A 78 2.66 -9.77 54.12
CA GLU A 78 1.69 -9.82 53.00
C GLU A 78 1.87 -8.70 51.95
N ILE A 79 2.74 -7.71 52.20
CA ILE A 79 2.85 -6.50 51.35
C ILE A 79 3.52 -6.79 49.99
N SER A 80 4.16 -7.96 49.81
CA SER A 80 4.81 -8.36 48.55
C SER A 80 3.84 -8.78 47.41
N HIS A 81 2.52 -8.81 47.65
CA HIS A 81 1.54 -9.39 46.70
C HIS A 81 0.35 -8.48 46.36
N LEU A 82 0.53 -7.16 46.36
CA LEU A 82 -0.48 -6.19 45.90
C LEU A 82 -0.60 -6.09 44.35
N GLU A 83 -0.36 -7.20 43.62
CA GLU A 83 -0.52 -7.27 42.15
C GLU A 83 -1.99 -7.42 41.71
N ALA A 84 -2.93 -7.68 42.62
CA ALA A 84 -4.35 -7.86 42.32
C ALA A 84 -5.27 -7.16 43.32
N VAL A 85 -6.19 -6.32 42.81
CA VAL A 85 -7.28 -5.73 43.59
C VAL A 85 -8.48 -6.69 43.57
N SER A 86 -8.88 -7.18 44.75
CA SER A 86 -10.05 -8.05 44.90
C SER A 86 -11.35 -7.24 45.00
N LEU A 87 -12.40 -7.67 44.29
CA LEU A 87 -13.74 -7.08 44.34
C LEU A 87 -14.79 -8.15 44.60
N SER A 88 -15.69 -7.90 45.55
CA SER A 88 -16.81 -8.79 45.84
C SER A 88 -17.80 -8.89 44.66
N PRO A 89 -18.61 -9.96 44.55
CA PRO A 89 -19.58 -10.10 43.48
C PRO A 89 -20.51 -8.89 43.33
N THR A 90 -21.00 -8.35 44.46
CA THR A 90 -21.86 -7.17 44.50
C THR A 90 -21.12 -5.91 44.05
N GLN A 91 -19.85 -5.72 44.44
CA GLN A 91 -19.04 -4.59 43.98
C GLN A 91 -18.82 -4.63 42.45
N ARG A 92 -18.57 -5.80 41.86
CA ARG A 92 -18.42 -5.93 40.39
C ARG A 92 -19.70 -5.59 39.63
N ILE A 93 -20.87 -5.91 40.20
CA ILE A 93 -22.18 -5.58 39.62
C ILE A 93 -22.45 -4.07 39.72
N ILE A 94 -22.25 -3.45 40.89
CA ILE A 94 -22.44 -2.01 41.09
C ILE A 94 -21.46 -1.19 40.22
N ALA A 95 -20.22 -1.67 40.05
CA ALA A 95 -19.23 -1.06 39.17
C ALA A 95 -19.40 -1.41 37.68
N ASN A 96 -20.43 -2.18 37.30
CA ASN A 96 -20.75 -2.58 35.93
C ASN A 96 -19.55 -3.13 35.12
N VAL A 97 -18.72 -3.98 35.75
CA VAL A 97 -17.44 -4.43 35.18
C VAL A 97 -17.67 -5.32 33.96
N SER A 98 -17.30 -4.81 32.78
CA SER A 98 -17.33 -5.55 31.52
C SER A 98 -15.93 -6.05 31.15
N THR A 99 -15.81 -7.29 30.69
CA THR A 99 -14.54 -7.93 30.29
C THR A 99 -14.60 -8.46 28.86
N SER A 100 -13.45 -8.56 28.21
CA SER A 100 -13.29 -9.19 26.89
C SER A 100 -12.08 -10.12 26.90
N THR A 101 -12.12 -11.20 26.14
CA THR A 101 -10.96 -12.07 25.91
C THR A 101 -9.88 -11.35 25.11
N VAL A 102 -8.62 -11.55 25.50
CA VAL A 102 -7.46 -11.01 24.76
C VAL A 102 -7.12 -11.96 23.62
N GLU A 103 -7.15 -11.44 22.39
CA GLU A 103 -6.82 -12.17 21.17
C GLU A 103 -5.80 -11.39 20.34
N ARG A 104 -4.93 -12.10 19.63
CA ARG A 104 -4.11 -11.51 18.57
C ARG A 104 -4.90 -11.54 17.27
N ARG A 105 -5.12 -10.38 16.66
CA ARG A 105 -5.78 -10.20 15.36
C ARG A 105 -5.05 -9.11 14.58
N ASP A 106 -4.98 -9.25 13.27
CA ASP A 106 -4.46 -8.19 12.39
C ASP A 106 -5.50 -7.06 12.30
N ILE A 107 -5.07 -5.83 12.60
CA ILE A 107 -5.94 -4.64 12.54
C ILE A 107 -5.77 -3.98 11.18
N SER A 108 -6.68 -4.28 10.26
CA SER A 108 -6.85 -3.49 9.03
C SER A 108 -7.76 -2.29 9.30
N LYS A 109 -7.40 -1.12 8.77
CA LYS A 109 -8.25 0.08 8.78
C LYS A 109 -8.69 0.36 7.35
N GLY A 110 -10.00 0.26 7.09
CA GLY A 110 -10.60 0.76 5.86
C GLY A 110 -10.39 2.27 5.73
N VAL A 111 -10.10 2.73 4.51
CA VAL A 111 -9.97 4.15 4.18
C VAL A 111 -10.77 4.39 2.92
N ASP A 112 -11.86 5.15 3.05
CA ASP A 112 -12.63 5.62 1.90
C ASP A 112 -11.85 6.75 1.22
N ALA A 113 -11.50 6.55 -0.05
CA ALA A 113 -10.73 7.50 -0.84
C ALA A 113 -11.48 7.81 -2.14
N VAL A 114 -11.48 9.08 -2.54
CA VAL A 114 -11.99 9.51 -3.85
C VAL A 114 -10.94 9.28 -4.92
N GLY A 115 -11.36 8.79 -6.08
CA GLY A 115 -10.53 8.64 -7.28
C GLY A 115 -11.09 9.45 -8.44
N VAL A 116 -10.22 9.80 -9.39
CA VAL A 116 -10.59 10.37 -10.69
C VAL A 116 -10.35 9.34 -11.79
N VAL A 117 -11.21 9.33 -12.80
CA VAL A 117 -11.01 8.53 -14.02
C VAL A 117 -10.31 9.42 -15.05
N ASP A 118 -9.12 9.00 -15.47
CA ASP A 118 -8.30 9.71 -16.46
C ASP A 118 -8.01 8.79 -17.67
N VAL A 119 -7.46 9.36 -18.73
CA VAL A 119 -7.03 8.63 -19.93
C VAL A 119 -5.85 7.73 -19.58
N ALA A 120 -5.95 6.44 -19.90
CA ALA A 120 -4.83 5.52 -19.79
C ALA A 120 -3.75 5.86 -20.84
N GLU A 121 -2.63 6.45 -20.43
CA GLU A 121 -1.51 6.83 -21.30
C GLU A 121 -1.07 5.71 -22.28
N PRO A 122 -1.01 4.41 -21.91
CA PRO A 122 -0.63 3.33 -22.84
C PRO A 122 -1.64 3.09 -23.98
N LEU A 123 -2.84 3.67 -23.90
CA LEU A 123 -3.88 3.63 -24.94
C LEU A 123 -3.98 4.97 -25.69
N GLN A 124 -3.16 5.97 -25.37
CA GLN A 124 -3.10 7.23 -26.08
C GLN A 124 -2.13 7.13 -27.28
N ALA A 125 -2.55 7.63 -28.44
CA ALA A 125 -1.70 7.73 -29.63
C ALA A 125 -1.81 9.12 -30.26
N GLN A 126 -0.64 9.72 -30.57
CA GLN A 126 -0.56 11.01 -31.23
C GLN A 126 -0.19 10.82 -32.72
N VAL A 127 -0.95 11.44 -33.62
CA VAL A 127 -0.67 11.44 -35.05
C VAL A 127 -0.05 12.77 -35.44
N THR A 128 1.25 12.76 -35.72
CA THR A 128 2.03 13.96 -36.08
C THR A 128 2.38 13.95 -37.56
N ALA A 129 2.26 15.10 -38.23
CA ALA A 129 2.68 15.26 -39.62
C ALA A 129 4.20 15.05 -39.74
N ARG A 130 4.61 14.14 -40.64
CA ARG A 130 6.03 13.79 -40.87
C ARG A 130 6.73 14.66 -41.93
N SER A 131 5.99 15.53 -42.61
CA SER A 131 6.49 16.48 -43.60
C SER A 131 5.76 17.82 -43.47
N ARG A 132 6.33 18.88 -44.03
CA ARG A 132 5.65 20.19 -44.11
C ARG A 132 4.62 20.15 -45.23
N GLY A 133 3.47 20.77 -45.02
CA GLY A 133 2.36 20.71 -45.96
C GLY A 133 1.16 21.53 -45.52
N ARG A 134 0.10 21.49 -46.34
CA ARG A 134 -1.21 22.12 -46.11
C ARG A 134 -2.27 21.04 -45.92
N ILE A 135 -3.28 21.26 -45.08
CA ILE A 135 -4.36 20.28 -44.89
C ILE A 135 -5.39 20.51 -46.00
N GLU A 136 -5.45 19.60 -46.96
CA GLU A 136 -6.43 19.70 -48.05
C GLU A 136 -7.83 19.33 -47.60
N LYS A 137 -7.93 18.41 -46.62
CA LYS A 137 -9.21 17.92 -46.12
C LYS A 137 -9.06 17.30 -44.73
N LEU A 138 -10.00 17.60 -43.83
CA LEU A 138 -10.03 17.14 -42.45
C LEU A 138 -11.27 16.26 -42.23
N HIS A 139 -11.11 14.94 -42.37
CA HIS A 139 -12.20 13.97 -42.24
C HIS A 139 -12.72 13.82 -40.80
N VAL A 140 -11.86 14.08 -39.82
CA VAL A 140 -12.16 13.99 -38.38
C VAL A 140 -11.89 15.37 -37.78
N ASN A 141 -12.94 16.16 -37.56
CA ASN A 141 -12.81 17.63 -37.46
C ASN A 141 -13.22 18.24 -36.11
N PHE A 142 -13.67 17.45 -35.12
CA PHE A 142 -13.95 17.90 -33.75
C PHE A 142 -13.39 16.95 -32.67
N THR A 143 -13.24 17.47 -31.44
CA THR A 143 -12.86 16.68 -30.25
C THR A 143 -14.08 15.98 -29.66
N GLY A 144 -13.91 14.73 -29.21
CA GLY A 144 -15.02 13.85 -28.82
C GLY A 144 -15.53 12.95 -29.94
N GLU A 145 -15.03 13.10 -31.18
CA GLU A 145 -15.34 12.19 -32.28
C GLU A 145 -14.74 10.79 -32.03
N ILE A 146 -15.49 9.73 -32.37
CA ILE A 146 -15.04 8.34 -32.21
C ILE A 146 -14.43 7.86 -33.53
N VAL A 147 -13.17 7.40 -33.47
CA VAL A 147 -12.42 6.91 -34.63
C VAL A 147 -12.10 5.42 -34.52
N LYS A 148 -12.09 4.72 -35.65
CA LYS A 148 -11.65 3.33 -35.77
C LYS A 148 -10.20 3.26 -36.24
N LYS A 149 -9.46 2.22 -35.82
CA LYS A 149 -8.14 1.90 -36.37
C LYS A 149 -8.23 1.76 -37.90
N GLY A 150 -7.37 2.48 -38.62
CA GLY A 150 -7.36 2.56 -40.08
C GLY A 150 -8.32 3.60 -40.69
N GLN A 151 -9.15 4.28 -39.91
CA GLN A 151 -9.99 5.39 -40.40
C GLN A 151 -9.12 6.57 -40.85
N GLN A 152 -9.48 7.20 -41.96
CA GLN A 152 -8.84 8.43 -42.44
C GLN A 152 -9.12 9.60 -41.49
N LEU A 153 -8.07 10.33 -41.10
CA LEU A 153 -8.17 11.48 -40.20
C LEU A 153 -8.09 12.80 -40.98
N PHE A 154 -7.09 12.93 -41.84
CA PHE A 154 -6.86 14.11 -42.67
C PHE A 154 -6.07 13.74 -43.94
N GLU A 155 -6.13 14.62 -44.94
CA GLU A 155 -5.33 14.62 -46.14
C GLU A 155 -4.31 15.77 -46.11
N LEU A 156 -3.03 15.44 -46.30
CA LEU A 156 -1.93 16.40 -46.31
C LEU A 156 -1.38 16.53 -47.73
N TYR A 157 -1.39 17.74 -48.28
CA TYR A 157 -0.58 18.09 -49.47
C TYR A 157 0.82 18.48 -49.04
N SER A 158 1.85 17.93 -49.69
CA SER A 158 3.24 18.35 -49.50
C SER A 158 4.03 18.32 -50.82
N PRO A 159 4.74 19.40 -51.19
CA PRO A 159 5.68 19.37 -52.30
C PRO A 159 6.76 18.29 -52.15
N ASP A 160 7.21 18.04 -50.92
CA ASP A 160 8.23 17.02 -50.61
C ASP A 160 7.72 15.60 -50.91
N LEU A 161 6.43 15.34 -50.62
CA LEU A 161 5.75 14.07 -50.97
C LEU A 161 5.60 13.90 -52.48
N VAL A 162 5.21 14.96 -53.19
CA VAL A 162 5.07 14.96 -54.65
C VAL A 162 6.43 14.65 -55.31
N SER A 163 7.51 15.27 -54.85
CA SER A 163 8.87 15.00 -55.34
C SER A 163 9.34 13.58 -55.04
N ALA A 164 9.14 13.08 -53.81
CA ALA A 164 9.55 11.72 -53.43
C ALA A 164 8.75 10.62 -54.17
N GLN A 165 7.48 10.89 -54.54
CA GLN A 165 6.69 10.01 -55.41
C GLN A 165 7.24 9.98 -56.84
N GLN A 166 7.62 11.13 -57.39
CA GLN A 166 8.23 11.20 -58.73
C GLN A 166 9.56 10.42 -58.80
N GLU A 167 10.38 10.48 -57.75
CA GLU A 167 11.60 9.65 -57.63
C GLU A 167 11.27 8.14 -57.65
N LEU A 168 10.26 7.69 -56.89
CA LEU A 168 9.82 6.29 -56.88
C LEU A 168 9.33 5.84 -58.25
N ILE A 169 8.52 6.66 -58.92
CA ILE A 169 7.95 6.40 -60.25
C ILE A 169 9.07 6.26 -61.28
N LEU A 170 10.04 7.18 -61.29
CA LEU A 170 11.22 7.11 -62.17
C LEU A 170 12.07 5.85 -61.89
N ALA A 171 12.34 5.53 -60.63
CA ALA A 171 13.11 4.34 -60.25
C ALA A 171 12.39 3.03 -60.67
N SER A 172 11.07 2.94 -60.48
CA SER A 172 10.28 1.79 -60.92
C SER A 172 10.28 1.65 -62.45
N ASN A 173 10.19 2.76 -63.19
CA ASN A 173 10.16 2.73 -64.65
C ASN A 173 11.51 2.39 -65.30
N THR A 174 12.64 2.83 -64.72
CA THR A 174 13.96 2.37 -65.22
C THR A 174 14.14 0.86 -65.09
N ILE A 175 13.59 0.25 -64.04
CA ILE A 175 13.57 -1.21 -63.87
C ILE A 175 12.60 -1.88 -64.85
N LYS A 176 11.35 -1.39 -64.96
CA LYS A 176 10.34 -1.96 -65.89
C LYS A 176 10.79 -1.95 -67.36
N ASN A 177 11.54 -0.92 -67.76
CA ASN A 177 11.98 -0.76 -69.15
C ASN A 177 13.30 -1.49 -69.49
N MET A 178 14.00 -2.07 -68.50
CA MET A 178 15.27 -2.77 -68.71
C MET A 178 15.12 -4.30 -68.55
N LYS A 179 15.53 -5.06 -69.57
CA LYS A 179 15.48 -6.54 -69.55
C LYS A 179 16.39 -7.20 -68.50
N SER A 180 17.38 -6.48 -67.99
CA SER A 180 18.18 -6.85 -66.83
C SER A 180 18.16 -5.69 -65.84
N ALA A 181 17.60 -5.91 -64.65
CA ALA A 181 17.65 -4.94 -63.57
C ALA A 181 18.95 -5.15 -62.78
N ASP A 182 19.98 -4.35 -63.05
CA ASP A 182 21.23 -4.40 -62.28
C ASP A 182 21.01 -4.08 -60.79
N ALA A 183 21.98 -4.47 -59.97
CA ALA A 183 21.88 -4.33 -58.51
C ALA A 183 21.72 -2.88 -58.04
N ILE A 184 22.31 -1.92 -58.77
CA ILE A 184 22.27 -0.48 -58.44
C ILE A 184 20.83 0.04 -58.54
N GLN A 185 20.11 -0.29 -59.61
CA GLN A 185 18.72 0.11 -59.85
C GLN A 185 17.79 -0.48 -58.78
N ARG A 186 17.98 -1.77 -58.44
CA ARG A 186 17.23 -2.41 -57.34
C ARG A 186 17.48 -1.73 -55.99
N ASN A 187 18.72 -1.32 -55.71
CA ASN A 187 19.05 -0.57 -54.50
C ASN A 187 18.43 0.84 -54.51
N LEU A 188 18.39 1.53 -55.66
CA LEU A 188 17.73 2.82 -55.82
C LEU A 188 16.21 2.73 -55.55
N LEU A 189 15.53 1.73 -56.11
CA LEU A 189 14.10 1.50 -55.85
C LEU A 189 13.83 1.20 -54.37
N ASN A 190 14.68 0.40 -53.74
CA ASN A 190 14.56 0.10 -52.31
C ASN A 190 14.85 1.33 -51.44
N ALA A 191 15.74 2.23 -51.87
CA ALA A 191 16.01 3.51 -51.21
C ALA A 191 14.82 4.48 -51.33
N THR A 192 14.21 4.64 -52.51
CA THR A 192 13.03 5.51 -52.69
C THR A 192 11.80 4.99 -51.93
N ARG A 193 11.55 3.67 -51.96
CA ARG A 193 10.51 3.04 -51.10
C ARG A 193 10.80 3.28 -49.61
N SER A 194 12.05 3.09 -49.17
CA SER A 194 12.43 3.33 -47.77
C SER A 194 12.32 4.80 -47.37
N ARG A 195 12.59 5.75 -48.28
CA ARG A 195 12.39 7.19 -48.05
C ARG A 195 10.92 7.50 -47.75
N LEU A 196 10.00 7.03 -48.60
CA LEU A 196 8.55 7.21 -48.42
C LEU A 196 8.03 6.52 -47.15
N ARG A 197 8.51 5.31 -46.85
CA ARG A 197 8.09 4.54 -45.66
C ARG A 197 8.61 5.13 -44.34
N ILE A 198 9.88 5.53 -44.28
CA ILE A 198 10.54 5.92 -43.02
C ILE A 198 10.39 7.42 -42.76
N HIS A 199 10.73 8.27 -43.74
CA HIS A 199 10.69 9.73 -43.53
C HIS A 199 9.27 10.27 -43.56
N PHE A 200 8.44 9.80 -44.50
CA PHE A 200 7.08 10.31 -44.68
C PHE A 200 5.98 9.47 -44.01
N GLY A 201 6.27 8.19 -43.73
CA GLY A 201 5.39 7.30 -42.97
C GLY A 201 4.24 6.68 -43.76
N LEU A 202 4.35 6.58 -45.09
CA LEU A 202 3.35 5.92 -45.93
C LEU A 202 3.32 4.42 -45.64
N THR A 203 2.15 3.79 -45.79
CA THR A 203 2.01 2.33 -45.71
C THR A 203 2.56 1.65 -46.96
N GLU A 204 2.96 0.39 -46.84
CA GLU A 204 3.36 -0.43 -48.00
C GLU A 204 2.24 -0.52 -49.06
N SER A 205 0.97 -0.48 -48.64
CA SER A 205 -0.17 -0.41 -49.55
C SER A 205 -0.23 0.90 -50.34
N GLN A 206 0.00 2.05 -49.71
CA GLN A 206 0.07 3.35 -50.40
C GLN A 206 1.26 3.40 -51.37
N ILE A 207 2.43 2.93 -50.95
CA ILE A 207 3.64 2.88 -51.78
C ILE A 207 3.42 1.95 -53.00
N SER A 208 2.83 0.78 -52.79
CA SER A 208 2.48 -0.16 -53.86
C SER A 208 1.44 0.40 -54.83
N GLU A 209 0.43 1.12 -54.31
CA GLU A 209 -0.60 1.77 -55.12
C GLU A 209 0.00 2.84 -56.05
N ILE A 210 0.90 3.69 -55.53
CA ILE A 210 1.62 4.70 -56.33
C ILE A 210 2.50 4.02 -57.39
N GLU A 211 3.21 2.95 -57.04
CA GLU A 211 4.08 2.22 -57.96
C GLU A 211 3.32 1.45 -59.07
N GLN A 212 2.11 0.97 -58.77
CA GLN A 212 1.22 0.30 -59.74
C GLN A 212 0.47 1.31 -60.62
N SER A 213 -0.16 2.32 -60.00
CA SER A 213 -0.97 3.32 -60.72
C SER A 213 -0.15 4.30 -61.55
N GLN A 214 1.14 4.47 -61.25
CA GLN A 214 2.06 5.42 -61.91
C GLN A 214 1.62 6.89 -61.84
N ASN A 215 0.65 7.20 -60.98
CA ASN A 215 0.10 8.54 -60.80
C ASN A 215 0.59 9.14 -59.48
N ILE A 216 1.10 10.36 -59.53
CA ILE A 216 1.48 11.12 -58.34
C ILE A 216 0.20 11.58 -57.63
N LYS A 217 0.07 11.29 -56.33
CA LYS A 217 -1.00 11.87 -55.51
C LYS A 217 -0.53 13.19 -54.91
N SER A 218 -1.30 14.25 -55.12
CA SER A 218 -1.05 15.58 -54.53
C SER A 218 -1.25 15.57 -53.02
N SER A 219 -2.35 14.98 -52.56
CA SER A 219 -2.63 14.73 -51.14
C SER A 219 -2.34 13.27 -50.75
N ILE A 220 -1.92 13.06 -49.51
CA ILE A 220 -1.80 11.73 -48.89
C ILE A 220 -2.69 11.68 -47.64
N ALA A 221 -3.56 10.67 -47.57
CA ALA A 221 -4.41 10.42 -46.41
C ALA A 221 -3.61 9.77 -45.26
N TYR A 222 -3.71 10.36 -44.07
CA TYR A 222 -3.18 9.81 -42.82
C TYR A 222 -4.30 9.12 -42.03
N HIS A 223 -3.98 7.98 -41.41
CA HIS A 223 -4.95 7.05 -40.81
C HIS A 223 -4.73 6.89 -39.30
N SER A 224 -5.79 6.58 -38.55
CA SER A 224 -5.69 6.35 -37.10
C SER A 224 -4.94 5.04 -36.79
N PRO A 225 -3.91 5.05 -35.91
CA PRO A 225 -3.18 3.83 -35.52
C PRO A 225 -3.97 2.93 -34.55
N ILE A 226 -4.99 3.48 -33.88
CA ILE A 226 -5.82 2.82 -32.86
C ILE A 226 -7.31 3.17 -33.07
N SER A 227 -8.20 2.46 -32.38
CA SER A 227 -9.60 2.88 -32.20
C SER A 227 -9.71 3.63 -30.88
N GLY A 228 -10.50 4.71 -30.82
CA GLY A 228 -10.65 5.54 -29.61
C GLY A 228 -11.41 6.83 -29.87
N THR A 229 -11.25 7.81 -28.99
CA THR A 229 -11.92 9.12 -29.05
C THR A 229 -10.89 10.24 -29.24
N VAL A 230 -11.21 11.25 -30.05
CA VAL A 230 -10.32 12.38 -30.33
C VAL A 230 -10.25 13.32 -29.12
N LEU A 231 -9.14 13.27 -28.38
CA LEU A 231 -8.90 14.09 -27.19
C LEU A 231 -8.54 15.55 -27.53
N SER A 232 -7.73 15.76 -28.56
CA SER A 232 -7.25 17.08 -28.98
C SER A 232 -7.03 17.14 -30.50
N LYS A 233 -7.15 18.34 -31.08
CA LYS A 233 -7.07 18.57 -32.53
C LYS A 233 -6.45 19.93 -32.86
N SER A 234 -5.14 19.98 -32.95
CA SER A 234 -4.35 21.20 -33.21
C SER A 234 -4.18 21.55 -34.70
N ILE A 235 -5.12 21.13 -35.55
CA ILE A 235 -5.12 21.39 -37.00
C ILE A 235 -6.49 21.87 -37.49
N GLN A 236 -6.48 22.65 -38.56
CA GLN A 236 -7.66 23.11 -39.31
C GLN A 236 -7.53 22.67 -40.78
N GLU A 237 -8.59 22.82 -41.56
CA GLU A 237 -8.59 22.61 -43.01
C GLU A 237 -8.26 23.93 -43.72
N GLY A 238 -7.36 23.89 -44.71
CA GLY A 238 -6.70 25.07 -45.29
C GLY A 238 -5.19 25.09 -45.06
#